data_AF-A0A4U5PDH7-F1
#
_entry.id   AF-A0A4U5PDH7-F1
#
_cell.length_a   1.000
_cell.length_b   1.000
_cell.length_c   1.000
_cell.angle_alpha   90.00
_cell.angle_beta   90.00
_cell.angle_gamma   90.00
#
_symmetry.space_group_name_H-M   'P 1'
#
loop_
_entity.id
_entity.type
_entity.pdbx_description
1 polymer ?
#
loop_
_entity_poly.entity_id
_entity_poly.type
_entity_poly.pdbx_seq_one_letter_code
_entity_poly.pdbx_strand_id
1 'polypeptide(L)'
;MSLPNPNPHLLFAEERDVIGSIILVSSFVFILLNLFIIKVLHDDKHLFSCTSYKFIIILCMYDLAQLLVHLSTGILTLFRSVGHPIFMKVLGLIATPSYICYVLTTIVLAFNRFVHIAAPNVDRKLFSPVASKFWILLCFLIGAGFSVALASPYATIQYDPTDSRGSMT
;
A
#
# COMPACT_ATOMS: atom_id res chain seq x y z
N MET A 1 -32.56 31.24 -21.56
CA MET A 1 -31.97 29.96 -22.00
C MET A 1 -31.14 29.45 -20.84
N SER A 2 -31.73 28.61 -20.01
CA SER A 2 -31.09 28.02 -18.83
C SER A 2 -30.12 26.94 -19.28
N LEU A 3 -28.82 27.12 -18.98
CA LEU A 3 -27.81 26.10 -19.23
C LEU A 3 -28.16 24.82 -18.43
N PRO A 4 -28.07 23.63 -19.04
CA PRO A 4 -28.37 22.39 -18.35
C PRO A 4 -27.36 22.11 -17.23
N ASN A 5 -27.90 21.58 -16.15
CA ASN A 5 -27.27 21.18 -14.89
C ASN A 5 -25.95 20.42 -15.12
N PRO A 6 -24.80 20.86 -14.57
CA PRO A 6 -23.54 20.12 -14.67
C PRO A 6 -23.64 18.86 -13.82
N ASN A 7 -23.65 17.70 -14.49
CA ASN A 7 -23.51 16.34 -13.96
C ASN A 7 -23.32 16.21 -12.42
N PRO A 8 -24.30 15.67 -11.66
CA PRO A 8 -24.24 15.53 -10.20
C PRO A 8 -23.23 14.49 -9.69
N HIS A 9 -22.39 13.92 -10.57
CA HIS A 9 -21.37 12.92 -10.24
C HIS A 9 -19.96 13.52 -10.15
N LEU A 10 -19.78 14.79 -10.50
CA LEU A 10 -18.58 15.52 -10.11
C LEU A 10 -18.79 15.97 -8.66
N LEU A 11 -18.09 15.35 -7.72
CA LEU A 11 -17.87 15.90 -6.38
C LEU A 11 -17.73 17.43 -6.48
N PHE A 12 -18.44 18.19 -5.65
CA PHE A 12 -18.32 19.64 -5.68
C PHE A 12 -16.84 20.02 -5.44
N ALA A 13 -16.38 21.14 -6.02
CA ALA A 13 -14.97 21.54 -5.91
C ALA A 13 -14.47 21.56 -4.46
N GLU A 14 -15.34 21.94 -3.53
CA GLU A 14 -15.09 21.94 -2.09
C GLU A 14 -14.85 20.52 -1.53
N GLU A 15 -15.60 19.51 -1.97
CA GLU A 15 -15.47 18.14 -1.45
C GLU A 15 -14.12 17.52 -1.84
N ARG A 16 -13.64 17.77 -3.06
CA ARG A 16 -12.31 17.30 -3.50
C ARG A 16 -11.18 17.94 -2.71
N ASP A 17 -11.29 19.25 -2.47
CA ASP A 17 -10.27 20.00 -1.74
C ASP A 17 -10.20 19.50 -0.28
N VAL A 18 -11.36 19.16 0.32
CA VAL A 18 -11.44 18.50 1.64
C VAL A 18 -10.83 17.11 1.61
N ILE A 19 -11.18 16.26 0.65
CA ILE A 19 -10.64 14.89 0.53
C ILE A 19 -9.12 14.92 0.35
N GLY A 20 -8.62 15.75 -0.57
CA GLY A 20 -7.19 15.90 -0.82
C GLY A 20 -6.44 16.36 0.43
N SER A 21 -7.02 17.31 1.18
CA SER A 21 -6.45 17.78 2.45
C SER A 21 -6.38 16.69 3.51
N ILE A 22 -7.47 15.92 3.68
CA ILE A 22 -7.52 14.80 4.63
C ILE A 22 -6.48 13.75 4.28
N ILE A 23 -6.39 13.34 3.01
CA ILE A 23 -5.43 12.34 2.55
C ILE A 23 -3.99 12.85 2.79
N LEU A 24 -3.70 14.10 2.43
CA LEU A 24 -2.37 14.68 2.57
C LEU A 24 -1.93 14.73 4.05
N VAL A 25 -2.76 15.29 4.91
CA VAL A 25 -2.45 15.46 6.34
C VAL A 25 -2.34 14.11 7.04
N SER A 26 -3.30 13.21 6.81
CA SER A 26 -3.25 11.86 7.39
C SER A 26 -2.01 11.09 6.93
N SER A 27 -1.67 11.14 5.64
CA SER A 27 -0.49 10.47 5.11
C SER A 27 0.80 10.99 5.77
N PHE A 28 0.92 12.32 5.90
CA PHE A 28 2.10 12.92 6.54
C PHE A 28 2.24 12.49 8.01
N VAL A 29 1.15 12.51 8.78
CA VAL A 29 1.15 12.06 10.18
C VAL A 29 1.54 10.59 10.29
N PHE A 30 0.95 9.72 9.46
CA PHE A 30 1.25 8.29 9.50
C PHE A 30 2.67 7.96 9.01
N ILE A 31 3.25 8.73 8.10
CA ILE A 31 4.66 8.59 7.71
C ILE A 31 5.56 8.85 8.92
N LEU A 32 5.32 9.94 9.65
CA LEU A 32 6.11 10.27 10.84
C LEU A 32 5.98 9.19 11.93
N LEU A 33 4.77 8.68 12.16
CA LEU A 33 4.52 7.61 13.11
C LEU A 33 5.22 6.30 12.69
N ASN A 34 5.16 5.92 11.42
CA ASN A 34 5.86 4.74 10.90
C ASN A 34 7.38 4.86 11.05
N LEU A 35 7.96 6.01 10.68
CA LEU A 35 9.38 6.27 10.85
C LEU A 35 9.80 6.21 12.33
N PHE A 36 8.97 6.71 13.24
CA PHE A 36 9.19 6.60 14.68
C PHE A 36 9.20 5.14 15.15
N ILE A 37 8.22 4.33 14.74
CA ILE A 37 8.15 2.91 15.09
C ILE A 37 9.39 2.16 14.57
N ILE A 38 9.75 2.37 13.30
CA ILE A 38 10.94 1.74 12.70
C ILE A 38 12.19 2.12 13.50
N LYS A 39 12.35 3.40 13.84
CA LYS A 39 13.50 3.88 14.63
C LYS A 39 13.56 3.21 16.00
N VAL A 40 12.46 3.22 16.75
CA VAL A 40 12.39 2.61 18.09
C VAL A 40 12.72 1.12 18.04
N LEU A 41 12.16 0.39 17.06
CA LEU A 41 12.40 -1.05 16.93
C LEU A 41 13.81 -1.39 16.43
N HIS A 42 14.42 -0.51 15.66
CA HIS A 42 15.79 -0.70 15.17
C HIS A 42 16.83 -0.42 16.26
N ASP A 43 16.59 0.58 17.12
CA ASP A 43 17.53 0.97 18.18
C ASP A 43 17.58 -0.07 19.33
N ASP A 44 16.48 -0.79 19.58
CA ASP A 44 16.43 -1.87 20.58
C ASP A 44 16.85 -3.23 19.98
N LYS A 45 18.12 -3.61 20.20
CA LYS A 45 18.68 -4.90 19.75
C LYS A 45 17.97 -6.13 20.30
N HIS A 46 17.39 -6.04 21.50
CA HIS A 46 16.66 -7.16 22.11
C HIS A 46 15.34 -7.38 21.38
N LEU A 47 14.58 -6.31 21.12
CA LEU A 47 13.35 -6.38 20.33
C LEU A 47 13.65 -6.82 18.89
N PHE A 48 14.69 -6.28 18.25
CA PHE A 48 15.05 -6.66 16.89
C PHE A 48 15.45 -8.14 16.74
N SER A 49 15.82 -8.82 17.83
CA SER A 49 16.12 -10.25 17.80
C SER A 49 14.87 -11.11 17.54
N CYS A 50 13.70 -10.70 18.05
CA CYS A 50 12.48 -11.50 17.91
C CYS A 50 11.91 -11.45 16.49
N THR A 51 11.52 -12.61 15.98
CA THR A 51 10.93 -12.77 14.64
C THR A 51 9.71 -11.87 14.40
N SER A 52 8.82 -11.72 15.39
CA SER A 52 7.62 -10.90 15.25
C SER A 52 7.92 -9.43 14.96
N TYR A 53 8.96 -8.85 15.59
CA TYR A 53 9.32 -7.45 15.37
C TYR A 53 9.92 -7.22 13.97
N LYS A 54 10.60 -8.22 13.41
CA LYS A 54 11.08 -8.16 12.02
C LYS A 54 9.91 -8.08 11.03
N PHE A 55 8.85 -8.86 11.26
CA PHE A 55 7.62 -8.76 10.47
C PHE A 55 6.92 -7.41 10.64
N ILE A 56 6.90 -6.85 11.87
CA ILE A 56 6.34 -5.51 12.12
C ILE A 56 7.12 -4.43 11.34
N ILE A 57 8.45 -4.48 11.33
CA ILE A 57 9.25 -3.53 10.55
C ILE A 57 8.93 -3.64 9.05
N ILE A 58 8.79 -4.87 8.55
CA ILE A 58 8.42 -5.10 7.13
C ILE A 58 7.02 -4.55 6.83
N LEU A 59 6.05 -4.71 7.73
CA LEU A 59 4.73 -4.08 7.62
C LEU A 59 4.84 -2.56 7.53
N CYS A 60 5.65 -1.93 8.40
CA CYS A 60 5.90 -0.50 8.33
C CYS A 60 6.54 -0.07 7.00
N MET A 61 7.41 -0.89 6.40
CA MET A 61 7.97 -0.59 5.07
C MET A 61 6.91 -0.63 3.97
N TYR A 62 5.98 -1.59 4.00
CA TYR A 62 4.86 -1.63 3.05
C TYR A 62 3.89 -0.45 3.27
N ASP A 63 3.60 -0.12 4.52
CA ASP A 63 2.74 1.02 4.86
C ASP A 63 3.38 2.34 4.39
N LEU A 64 4.69 2.53 4.59
CA LEU A 64 5.41 3.68 4.05
C LEU A 64 5.31 3.78 2.53
N ALA A 65 5.44 2.66 1.80
CA ALA A 65 5.28 2.66 0.35
C ALA A 65 3.87 3.11 -0.07
N GLN A 66 2.82 2.63 0.62
CA GLN A 66 1.44 3.05 0.37
C GLN A 66 1.20 4.52 0.72
N LEU A 67 1.71 4.97 1.87
CA LEU A 67 1.58 6.35 2.32
C LEU A 67 2.27 7.34 1.38
N LEU A 68 3.39 6.97 0.76
CA LEU A 68 4.02 7.79 -0.30
C LEU A 68 3.14 7.91 -1.55
N VAL A 69 2.44 6.83 -1.92
CA VAL A 69 1.46 6.88 -3.01
C VAL A 69 0.28 7.76 -2.61
N HIS A 70 -0.27 7.59 -1.42
CA HIS A 70 -1.38 8.41 -0.93
C HIS A 70 -1.03 9.89 -0.83
N LEU A 71 0.17 10.21 -0.34
CA LEU A 71 0.70 11.57 -0.33
C LEU A 71 0.76 12.15 -1.75
N SER A 72 1.30 11.39 -2.71
CA SER A 72 1.37 11.79 -4.12
C SER A 72 -0.02 12.04 -4.71
N THR A 73 -0.98 11.13 -4.47
CA THR A 73 -2.36 11.29 -4.95
C THR A 73 -3.12 12.43 -4.26
N GLY A 74 -2.83 12.70 -2.98
CA GLY A 74 -3.40 13.84 -2.25
C GLY A 74 -2.93 15.17 -2.82
N ILE A 75 -1.62 15.28 -3.12
CA ILE A 75 -1.03 16.43 -3.82
C ILE A 75 -1.73 16.64 -5.17
N LEU A 76 -1.82 15.59 -6.00
CA LEU A 76 -2.46 15.69 -7.31
C LEU A 76 -3.93 16.12 -7.23
N THR A 77 -4.65 15.62 -6.22
CA THR A 77 -6.05 15.98 -5.97
C THR A 77 -6.20 17.47 -5.65
N LEU A 78 -5.33 18.02 -4.80
CA LEU A 78 -5.33 19.45 -4.45
C LEU A 78 -4.94 20.35 -5.63
N PHE A 79 -3.97 19.93 -6.44
CA PHE A 79 -3.59 20.67 -7.65
C PHE A 79 -4.54 20.45 -8.84
N ARG A 80 -5.61 19.67 -8.65
CA ARG A 80 -6.58 19.31 -9.70
C ARG A 80 -5.91 18.73 -10.94
N SER A 81 -4.82 17.98 -10.71
CA SER A 81 -4.03 17.36 -11.75
C SER A 81 -4.36 15.88 -11.81
N VAL A 82 -4.56 15.36 -13.02
CA VAL A 82 -4.72 13.92 -13.27
C VAL A 82 -3.39 13.17 -13.21
N GLY A 83 -2.27 13.89 -13.15
CA GLY A 83 -0.93 13.31 -13.27
C GLY A 83 -0.64 12.77 -14.67
N HIS A 84 0.63 12.50 -14.96
CA HIS A 84 0.99 11.85 -16.21
C HIS A 84 0.56 10.36 -16.18
N PRO A 85 0.04 9.77 -17.27
CA PRO A 85 -0.43 8.37 -17.27
C PRO A 85 0.62 7.37 -16.78
N ILE A 86 1.89 7.54 -17.18
CA ILE A 86 3.00 6.71 -16.72
C ILE A 86 3.21 6.87 -15.21
N PHE A 87 3.12 8.10 -14.70
CA PHE A 87 3.29 8.37 -13.27
C PHE A 87 2.18 7.69 -12.45
N MET A 88 0.92 7.83 -12.87
CA MET A 88 -0.22 7.17 -12.23
C MET A 88 -0.11 5.64 -12.29
N LYS A 89 0.38 5.10 -13.42
CA LYS A 89 0.67 3.68 -13.55
C LYS A 89 1.73 3.24 -12.53
N VAL A 90 2.84 3.97 -12.40
CA VAL A 90 3.89 3.69 -11.41
C VAL A 90 3.34 3.72 -9.97
N LEU A 91 2.51 4.71 -9.63
CA LEU A 91 1.86 4.77 -8.32
C LEU A 91 1.00 3.52 -8.05
N GLY A 92 0.23 3.05 -9.04
CA GLY A 92 -0.54 1.81 -8.95
C GLY A 92 0.33 0.55 -8.81
N LEU A 93 1.48 0.50 -9.51
CA LEU A 93 2.48 -0.57 -9.38
C LEU A 93 3.14 -0.61 -8.01
N ILE A 94 3.08 0.47 -7.23
CA ILE A 94 3.59 0.52 -5.86
C ILE A 94 2.46 0.19 -4.88
N ALA A 95 1.33 0.90 -4.96
CA ALA A 95 0.24 0.80 -3.98
C ALA A 95 -0.41 -0.57 -3.90
N THR A 96 -0.77 -1.17 -5.05
CA THR A 96 -1.49 -2.44 -5.07
C THR A 96 -0.64 -3.60 -4.53
N PRO A 97 0.59 -3.85 -5.03
CA PRO A 97 1.39 -4.96 -4.51
C PRO A 97 1.90 -4.70 -3.09
N SER A 98 2.14 -3.45 -2.67
CA SER A 98 2.46 -3.16 -1.26
C SER A 98 1.29 -3.50 -0.33
N TYR A 99 0.04 -3.19 -0.72
CA TYR A 99 -1.15 -3.62 0.01
C TYR A 99 -1.26 -5.15 0.12
N ILE A 100 -1.07 -5.88 -0.98
CA ILE A 100 -1.11 -7.35 -0.96
C ILE A 100 -0.02 -7.91 -0.04
N CYS A 101 1.21 -7.41 -0.15
CA CYS A 101 2.30 -7.80 0.73
C CYS A 101 2.02 -7.48 2.20
N TYR A 102 1.40 -6.33 2.49
CA TYR A 102 0.99 -5.93 3.83
C TYR A 102 -0.02 -6.94 4.42
N VAL A 103 -1.06 -7.30 3.67
CA VAL A 103 -2.06 -8.28 4.11
C VAL A 103 -1.42 -9.65 4.35
N LEU A 104 -0.61 -10.15 3.42
CA LEU A 104 0.06 -11.45 3.57
C LEU A 104 1.01 -11.49 4.76
N THR A 105 1.80 -10.43 4.95
CA THR A 105 2.70 -10.32 6.10
C THR A 105 1.92 -10.25 7.41
N THR A 106 0.77 -9.57 7.43
CA THR A 106 -0.12 -9.51 8.59
C THR A 106 -0.66 -10.90 8.95
N ILE A 107 -1.06 -11.70 7.95
CA ILE A 107 -1.50 -13.09 8.15
C ILE A 107 -0.36 -13.93 8.73
N VAL A 108 0.86 -13.82 8.17
CA VAL A 108 2.04 -14.54 8.67
C VAL A 108 2.36 -14.13 10.11
N LEU A 109 2.27 -12.84 10.44
CA LEU A 109 2.48 -12.33 11.79
C LEU A 109 1.41 -12.85 12.77
N ALA A 110 0.14 -12.84 12.38
CA ALA A 110 -0.94 -13.40 13.19
C ALA A 110 -0.72 -14.90 13.44
N PHE A 111 -0.32 -15.63 12.40
CA PHE A 111 0.04 -17.05 12.52
C PHE A 111 1.26 -17.27 13.43
N ASN A 112 2.28 -16.42 13.33
CA ASN A 112 3.43 -16.44 14.24
C ASN A 112 3.00 -16.30 15.71
N ARG A 113 2.15 -15.32 16.02
CA ARG A 113 1.64 -15.12 17.37
C ARG A 113 0.77 -16.28 17.85
N PHE A 114 -0.07 -16.81 16.97
CA PHE A 114 -0.92 -17.96 17.29
C PHE A 114 -0.09 -19.21 17.62
N VAL A 115 0.88 -19.58 16.77
CA VAL A 115 1.73 -20.76 16.99
C VAL A 115 2.60 -20.59 18.23
N HIS A 116 3.11 -19.39 18.48
CA HIS A 116 3.87 -19.09 19.69
C HIS A 116 3.09 -19.39 20.98
N ILE A 117 1.78 -19.08 21.00
CA ILE A 117 0.90 -19.33 22.15
C ILE A 117 0.44 -20.81 22.20
N ALA A 118 0.01 -21.37 21.07
CA ALA A 118 -0.63 -22.68 21.02
C ALA A 118 0.36 -23.85 21.01
N ALA A 119 1.54 -23.68 20.39
CA ALA A 119 2.49 -24.77 20.15
C ALA A 119 3.95 -24.25 20.07
N PRO A 120 4.56 -23.86 21.21
CA PRO A 120 5.91 -23.28 21.24
C PRO A 120 7.00 -24.20 20.68
N ASN A 121 6.81 -25.53 20.76
CA ASN A 121 7.72 -26.51 20.15
C ASN A 121 7.74 -26.44 18.61
N VAL A 122 6.63 -26.03 18.00
CA VAL A 122 6.48 -25.87 16.55
C VAL A 122 6.94 -24.49 16.09
N ASP A 123 6.72 -23.45 16.92
CA ASP A 123 7.15 -22.07 16.67
C ASP A 123 8.63 -21.98 16.28
N ARG A 124 9.50 -22.64 17.06
CA ARG A 124 10.95 -22.65 16.80
C ARG A 124 11.33 -23.26 15.44
N LYS A 125 10.51 -24.14 14.87
CA LYS A 125 10.73 -24.72 13.53
C LYS A 125 10.18 -23.80 12.43
N LEU A 126 8.92 -23.39 12.55
CA LEU A 126 8.21 -22.61 11.52
C LEU A 126 8.67 -21.15 11.42
N PHE A 127 9.14 -20.56 12.53
CA PHE A 127 9.53 -19.16 12.65
C PHE A 127 10.97 -18.98 13.12
N SER A 128 11.82 -19.97 12.80
CA SER A 128 13.27 -19.84 12.93
C SER A 128 13.79 -18.64 12.11
N PRO A 129 14.99 -18.11 12.41
CA PRO A 129 15.58 -17.01 11.64
C PRO A 129 15.72 -17.31 10.14
N VAL A 130 15.88 -18.59 9.77
CA VAL A 130 15.95 -19.03 8.37
C VAL A 130 14.56 -19.12 7.75
N ALA A 131 13.61 -19.78 8.44
CA ALA A 131 12.24 -19.92 7.95
C ALA A 131 11.53 -18.56 7.80
N SER A 132 11.81 -17.62 8.69
CA SER A 132 11.27 -16.25 8.60
C SER A 132 11.69 -15.53 7.32
N LYS A 133 12.94 -15.71 6.87
CA LYS A 133 13.40 -15.16 5.58
C LYS A 133 12.64 -15.77 4.41
N PHE A 134 12.31 -17.07 4.49
CA PHE A 134 11.51 -17.74 3.46
C PHE A 134 10.08 -17.19 3.40
N TRP A 135 9.43 -16.96 4.55
CA TRP A 135 8.12 -16.31 4.61
C TRP A 135 8.12 -14.90 4.00
N ILE A 136 9.13 -14.10 4.33
CA ILE A 136 9.31 -12.76 3.78
C ILE A 136 9.52 -12.82 2.26
N LEU A 137 10.40 -13.72 1.80
CA LEU A 137 10.65 -13.91 0.37
C LEU A 137 9.39 -14.34 -0.36
N LEU A 138 8.59 -15.26 0.20
CA LEU A 138 7.33 -15.70 -0.39
C LEU A 138 6.34 -14.53 -0.54
N CYS A 139 6.16 -13.71 0.51
CA CYS A 139 5.30 -12.54 0.44
C CYS A 139 5.76 -11.58 -0.66
N PHE A 140 7.07 -11.31 -0.72
CA PHE A 140 7.67 -10.47 -1.74
C PHE A 140 7.47 -11.02 -3.16
N LEU A 141 7.66 -12.32 -3.37
CA LEU A 141 7.47 -12.96 -4.68
C LEU A 141 6.02 -12.86 -5.16
N ILE A 142 5.05 -13.04 -4.26
CA ILE A 142 3.63 -12.86 -4.58
C ILE A 142 3.37 -11.40 -4.98
N GLY A 143 3.85 -10.44 -4.19
CA GLY A 143 3.73 -9.02 -4.50
C GLY A 143 4.37 -8.66 -5.84
N ALA A 144 5.57 -9.18 -6.12
CA ALA A 144 6.27 -8.97 -7.39
C ALA A 144 5.47 -9.56 -8.57
N GLY A 145 4.83 -10.72 -8.40
CA GLY A 145 3.91 -11.28 -9.39
C GLY A 145 2.75 -10.33 -9.72
N PHE A 146 2.14 -9.71 -8.70
CA PHE A 146 1.12 -8.67 -8.89
C PHE A 146 1.69 -7.42 -9.57
N SER A 147 2.89 -6.96 -9.20
CA SER A 147 3.56 -5.84 -9.86
C SER A 147 3.77 -6.10 -11.36
N VAL A 148 4.22 -7.31 -11.73
CA VAL A 148 4.42 -7.70 -13.13
C VAL A 148 3.09 -7.75 -13.89
N ALA A 149 2.04 -8.31 -13.28
CA ALA A 149 0.71 -8.33 -13.87
C ALA A 149 0.18 -6.90 -14.13
N LEU A 150 0.38 -5.98 -13.18
CA LEU A 150 -0.03 -4.57 -13.32
C LEU A 150 0.86 -3.76 -14.28
N ALA A 151 2.13 -4.17 -14.44
CA ALA A 151 3.03 -3.58 -15.43
C ALA A 151 2.58 -3.90 -16.87
N SER A 152 1.90 -5.04 -17.06
CA SER A 152 1.45 -5.49 -18.37
C SER A 152 0.59 -4.44 -19.10
N PRO A 153 0.59 -4.44 -20.45
CA PRO A 153 -0.21 -3.51 -21.23
C PRO A 153 -1.72 -3.70 -20.98
N TYR A 154 -2.15 -4.93 -20.68
CA TYR A 154 -3.54 -5.31 -20.42
C TYR A 154 -4.15 -4.70 -19.16
N ALA A 155 -3.33 -4.19 -18.23
CA ALA A 155 -3.80 -3.53 -17.01
C ALA A 155 -3.92 -2.00 -17.16
N THR A 156 -3.80 -1.45 -18.36
CA THR A 156 -3.86 0.00 -18.62
C THR A 156 -5.28 0.39 -19.00
N ILE A 157 -6.00 1.09 -18.12
CA ILE A 157 -7.29 1.68 -18.48
C ILE A 157 -7.01 2.91 -19.35
N GLN A 158 -7.27 2.82 -20.66
CA GLN A 158 -7.30 3.99 -21.53
C GLN A 158 -8.67 4.65 -21.42
N TYR A 159 -8.68 5.91 -20.96
CA TYR A 159 -9.89 6.72 -21.01
C TYR A 159 -9.99 7.35 -22.40
N ASP A 160 -10.88 6.82 -23.24
CA ASP A 160 -11.24 7.44 -24.51
C ASP A 160 -12.47 8.33 -24.30
N PRO A 161 -12.34 9.68 -24.35
CA PRO A 161 -13.47 10.59 -24.18
C PRO A 161 -14.47 10.54 -25.34
N THR A 162 -14.13 9.89 -26.46
CA THR A 162 -15.00 9.74 -27.63
C THR A 162 -15.74 8.41 -27.68
N ASP A 163 -15.30 7.42 -26.89
CA ASP A 163 -15.99 6.14 -26.76
C ASP A 163 -17.07 6.19 -25.68
N SER A 164 -18.28 6.62 -26.07
CA SER A 164 -19.48 6.58 -25.23
C SER A 164 -19.97 5.17 -24.90
N ARG A 165 -19.35 4.12 -25.44
CA ARG A 165 -19.65 2.72 -25.18
C ARG A 165 -18.42 2.05 -24.60
N GLY A 166 -18.13 2.28 -23.32
CA GLY A 166 -16.98 1.72 -22.61
C GLY A 166 -16.57 0.33 -23.10
N SER A 167 -15.65 0.32 -24.07
CA SER A 167 -15.18 -0.91 -24.69
C SER A 167 -13.88 -1.27 -24.01
N MET A 168 -13.94 -2.32 -23.20
CA MET A 168 -12.77 -2.94 -22.61
C MET A 168 -12.03 -3.67 -23.74
N THR A 169 -10.93 -3.10 -24.20
CA THR A 169 -9.90 -3.82 -24.97
C THR A 169 -8.55 -3.62 -24.30
#